data_AF-A0A3N2QHM5-F1
#
_entry.id   AF-A0A3N2QHM5-F1
#
_cell.length_a   1.000
_cell.length_b   1.000
_cell.length_c   1.000
_cell.angle_alpha   90.00
_cell.angle_beta   90.00
_cell.angle_gamma   90.00
#
_symmetry.space_group_name_H-M   'P 1'
#
loop_
_entity.id
_entity.type
_entity.pdbx_description
1 polymer ?
#
loop_
_entity_poly.entity_id
_entity_poly.type
_entity_poly.pdbx_seq_one_letter_code
_entity_poly.pdbx_strand_id
1 'polypeptide(L)'
;MKPSETVTRGSGDKPTSPSLLANPLDFISEDHLRERQICAVIDALATADAFNRQKATTVLRFVNEELNVHLRDEAEDLFPLLARRCTEEDAIEGAIDRIRADQDEAMRLLPEVRAMLAGCLDRGADLSAKERGVLSRFAGHVRRHLVAENAILLPIARARLTRADLRILSKHMRSRRGLPDFPETTDAE
;
A
#
# COMPACT_ATOMS: atom_id res chain seq x y z
N MET A 1 31.80 -3.03 19.08
CA MET A 1 30.46 -3.58 18.75
C MET A 1 29.48 -2.43 18.62
N LYS A 2 29.01 -2.15 17.40
CA LYS A 2 27.86 -1.24 17.23
C LYS A 2 26.62 -2.01 17.68
N PRO A 3 25.71 -1.41 18.46
CA PRO A 3 24.49 -2.09 18.84
C PRO A 3 23.66 -2.33 17.58
N SER A 4 23.21 -3.58 17.40
CA SER A 4 22.22 -3.93 16.38
C SER A 4 21.01 -3.03 16.54
N GLU A 5 20.75 -2.18 15.55
CA GLU A 5 19.46 -1.52 15.39
C GLU A 5 18.42 -2.62 15.34
N THR A 6 17.65 -2.73 16.42
CA THR A 6 16.41 -3.49 16.39
C THR A 6 15.58 -2.85 15.29
N VAL A 7 15.20 -3.60 14.26
CA VAL A 7 14.30 -3.13 13.21
C VAL A 7 12.97 -2.80 13.87
N THR A 8 12.85 -1.58 14.37
CA THR A 8 11.57 -1.03 14.80
C THR A 8 10.69 -1.03 13.57
N ARG A 9 9.59 -1.78 13.61
CA ARG A 9 8.50 -1.64 12.64
C ARG A 9 8.24 -0.15 12.45
N GLY A 10 8.22 0.33 11.21
CA GLY A 10 7.97 1.75 10.98
C GLY A 10 6.61 2.15 11.53
N SER A 11 6.47 3.41 11.95
CA SER A 11 5.20 3.89 12.50
C SER A 11 4.10 4.05 11.44
N GLY A 12 4.46 4.08 10.16
CA GLY A 12 3.56 4.41 9.04
C GLY A 12 3.23 5.90 8.93
N ASP A 13 3.89 6.76 9.72
CA ASP A 13 3.55 8.20 9.78
C ASP A 13 4.08 8.99 8.58
N LYS A 14 5.09 8.47 7.89
CA LYS A 14 5.80 9.11 6.77
C LYS A 14 5.86 8.16 5.58
N PRO A 15 6.07 8.69 4.35
CA PRO A 15 6.30 7.85 3.18
C PRO A 15 7.45 6.85 3.41
N THR A 16 7.28 5.64 2.89
CA THR A 16 8.26 4.56 3.02
C THR A 16 9.58 4.94 2.38
N SER A 17 10.69 4.64 3.06
CA SER A 17 12.03 4.99 2.56
C SER A 17 12.39 4.15 1.32
N PRO A 18 12.78 4.76 0.20
CA PRO A 18 13.22 4.02 -0.99
C PRO A 18 14.45 3.13 -0.77
N SER A 19 15.20 3.34 0.32
CA SER A 19 16.30 2.46 0.71
C SER A 19 15.85 1.03 1.00
N LEU A 20 14.59 0.83 1.43
CA LEU A 20 14.01 -0.49 1.66
C LEU A 20 13.76 -1.28 0.38
N LEU A 21 13.84 -0.66 -0.81
CA LEU A 21 13.66 -1.37 -2.08
C LEU A 21 14.73 -2.45 -2.31
N ALA A 22 15.84 -2.46 -1.55
CA ALA A 22 16.75 -3.61 -1.52
C ALA A 22 16.06 -4.91 -1.04
N ASN A 23 15.00 -4.79 -0.25
CA ASN A 23 14.13 -5.87 0.23
C ASN A 23 12.68 -5.53 -0.13
N PRO A 24 12.22 -5.81 -1.36
CA PRO A 24 10.96 -5.29 -1.88
C PRO A 24 9.72 -5.73 -1.08
N LEU A 25 9.73 -6.95 -0.52
CA LEU A 25 8.63 -7.41 0.34
C LEU A 25 8.55 -6.66 1.68
N ASP A 26 9.68 -6.18 2.20
CA ASP A 26 9.71 -5.35 3.41
C ASP A 26 9.29 -3.91 3.09
N PHE A 27 9.64 -3.39 1.90
CA PHE A 27 9.11 -2.13 1.41
C PHE A 27 7.58 -2.17 1.31
N ILE A 28 7.01 -3.21 0.69
CA ILE A 28 5.54 -3.40 0.58
C ILE A 28 4.91 -3.52 1.97
N SER A 29 5.53 -4.29 2.87
CA SER A 29 5.05 -4.40 4.26
C SER A 29 5.03 -3.06 5.00
N GLU A 30 5.98 -2.15 4.73
CA GLU A 30 6.00 -0.80 5.32
C GLU A 30 4.98 0.14 4.66
N ASP A 31 4.77 0.03 3.34
CA ASP A 31 3.65 0.70 2.67
C ASP A 31 2.30 0.30 3.30
N HIS A 32 2.11 -0.98 3.65
CA HIS A 32 0.89 -1.41 4.34
C HIS A 32 0.70 -0.76 5.72
N LEU A 33 1.79 -0.49 6.45
CA LEU A 33 1.71 0.24 7.73
C LEU A 33 1.31 1.70 7.47
N ARG A 34 1.87 2.31 6.43
CA ARG A 34 1.50 3.65 5.98
C ARG A 34 0.02 3.74 5.60
N GLU A 35 -0.48 2.78 4.82
CA GLU A 35 -1.89 2.71 4.41
C GLU A 35 -2.83 2.53 5.58
N ARG A 36 -2.45 1.69 6.55
CA ARG A 36 -3.20 1.52 7.80
C ARG A 36 -3.32 2.83 8.59
N GLN A 37 -2.24 3.60 8.68
CA GLN A 37 -2.28 4.91 9.33
C GLN A 37 -3.19 5.89 8.58
N ILE A 38 -3.14 5.90 7.24
CA ILE A 38 -4.03 6.73 6.44
C ILE A 38 -5.49 6.33 6.64
N CYS A 39 -5.79 5.04 6.73
CA CYS A 39 -7.14 4.58 7.07
C CYS A 39 -7.60 5.13 8.43
N ALA A 40 -6.73 5.18 9.43
CA ALA A 40 -7.05 5.79 10.73
C ALA A 40 -7.29 7.31 10.63
N VAL A 41 -6.55 8.01 9.77
CA VAL A 41 -6.79 9.42 9.47
C VAL A 41 -8.14 9.63 8.77
N ILE A 42 -8.51 8.74 7.85
CA ILE A 42 -9.80 8.76 7.14
C ILE A 42 -10.96 8.53 8.13
N ASP A 43 -10.85 7.57 9.05
CA ASP A 43 -11.89 7.34 10.08
C ASP A 43 -12.05 8.57 10.98
N ALA A 44 -10.94 9.20 11.37
CA ALA A 44 -10.96 10.42 12.16
C ALA A 44 -11.66 11.58 11.41
N LEU A 45 -11.49 11.67 10.08
CA LEU A 45 -12.22 12.64 9.25
C LEU A 45 -13.72 12.31 9.17
N ALA A 46 -14.06 11.02 9.03
CA ALA A 46 -15.45 10.58 8.92
C ALA A 46 -16.26 10.78 10.20
N THR A 47 -15.59 10.78 11.36
CA THR A 47 -16.22 10.87 12.69
C THR A 47 -16.10 12.24 13.33
N ALA A 48 -15.26 13.15 12.81
CA ALA A 48 -15.07 14.47 13.39
C ALA A 48 -16.33 15.34 13.32
N ASP A 49 -16.55 16.16 14.36
CA ASP A 49 -17.61 17.16 14.38
C ASP A 49 -17.32 18.32 13.42
N ALA A 50 -16.04 18.70 13.29
CA ALA A 50 -15.57 19.75 12.40
C ALA A 50 -14.48 19.23 11.44
N PHE A 51 -14.49 19.73 10.21
CA PHE A 51 -13.56 19.31 9.18
C PHE A 51 -12.11 19.69 9.49
N ASN A 52 -11.26 18.68 9.53
CA ASN A 52 -9.85 18.85 9.79
C ASN A 52 -9.07 18.97 8.47
N ARG A 53 -8.74 20.21 8.08
CA ARG A 53 -8.00 20.52 6.85
C ARG A 53 -6.67 19.75 6.75
N GLN A 54 -5.91 19.67 7.84
CA GLN A 54 -4.60 19.00 7.85
C GLN A 54 -4.72 17.50 7.58
N LYS A 55 -5.71 16.84 8.16
CA LYS A 55 -6.00 15.42 7.91
C LYS A 55 -6.45 15.21 6.47
N ALA A 56 -7.33 16.05 5.94
CA ALA A 56 -7.80 15.95 4.56
C ALA A 56 -6.65 16.12 3.55
N THR A 57 -5.77 17.11 3.75
CA THR A 57 -4.56 17.28 2.94
C THR A 57 -3.63 16.07 3.03
N THR A 58 -3.49 15.49 4.22
CA THR A 58 -2.66 14.28 4.42
C THR A 58 -3.19 13.09 3.61
N VAL A 59 -4.52 12.87 3.63
CA VAL A 59 -5.16 11.81 2.85
C VAL A 59 -5.04 12.08 1.36
N LEU A 60 -5.32 13.31 0.91
CA LEU A 60 -5.21 13.68 -0.52
C LEU A 60 -3.80 13.48 -1.06
N ARG A 61 -2.78 13.91 -0.32
CA ARG A 61 -1.37 13.69 -0.70
C ARG A 61 -1.09 12.21 -0.88
N PHE A 62 -1.44 11.39 0.12
CA PHE A 62 -1.22 9.95 0.08
C PHE A 62 -1.89 9.29 -1.14
N VAL A 63 -3.19 9.54 -1.36
CA VAL A 63 -3.90 8.88 -2.46
C VAL A 63 -3.47 9.38 -3.84
N ASN A 64 -2.92 10.61 -3.92
CA ASN A 64 -2.42 11.20 -5.16
C ASN A 64 -1.01 10.73 -5.51
N GLU A 65 -0.14 10.55 -4.52
CA GLU A 65 1.30 10.38 -4.72
C GLU A 65 1.79 8.97 -4.40
N GLU A 66 1.17 8.28 -3.44
CA GLU A 66 1.68 7.03 -2.85
C GLU A 66 0.84 5.81 -3.28
N LEU A 67 -0.49 5.88 -3.16
CA LEU A 67 -1.38 4.71 -3.34
C LEU A 67 -1.29 4.05 -4.73
N ASN A 68 -1.32 4.86 -5.80
CA ASN A 68 -1.38 4.31 -7.15
C ASN A 68 -0.09 3.56 -7.53
N VAL A 69 1.08 4.00 -7.05
CA VAL A 69 2.33 3.30 -7.38
C VAL A 69 2.44 2.00 -6.60
N HIS A 70 1.95 1.96 -5.36
CA HIS A 70 1.87 0.75 -4.55
C HIS A 70 1.00 -0.32 -5.22
N LEU A 71 -0.25 0.00 -5.55
CA LEU A 71 -1.17 -0.95 -6.20
C LEU A 71 -0.63 -1.48 -7.54
N ARG A 72 0.17 -0.68 -8.26
CA ARG A 72 0.83 -1.14 -9.49
C ARG A 72 1.95 -2.12 -9.21
N ASP A 73 2.73 -1.93 -8.15
CA ASP A 73 3.76 -2.91 -7.76
C ASP A 73 3.14 -4.27 -7.46
N GLU A 74 1.96 -4.27 -6.87
CA GLU A 74 1.23 -5.50 -6.57
C GLU A 74 0.61 -6.13 -7.82
N ALA A 75 -0.20 -5.37 -8.55
CA ALA A 75 -0.99 -5.88 -9.65
C ALA A 75 -0.16 -6.25 -10.88
N GLU A 76 0.87 -5.47 -11.21
CA GLU A 76 1.70 -5.67 -12.39
C GLU A 76 2.84 -6.67 -12.14
N ASP A 77 3.32 -6.84 -10.90
CA ASP A 77 4.46 -7.72 -10.59
C ASP A 77 4.19 -8.76 -9.50
N LEU A 78 3.85 -8.35 -8.28
CA LEU A 78 3.80 -9.29 -7.15
C LEU A 78 2.77 -10.41 -7.37
N PHE A 79 1.55 -10.07 -7.81
CA PHE A 79 0.51 -11.07 -8.03
C PHE A 79 0.88 -12.03 -9.18
N PRO A 80 1.33 -11.56 -10.37
CA PRO A 80 1.82 -12.47 -11.42
C PRO A 80 3.01 -13.33 -10.98
N LEU A 81 3.95 -12.80 -10.19
CA LEU A 81 5.10 -13.57 -9.69
C LEU A 81 4.63 -14.70 -8.76
N LEU A 82 3.70 -14.41 -7.86
CA LEU A 82 3.13 -15.40 -6.96
C LEU A 82 2.35 -16.48 -7.69
N ALA A 83 1.50 -16.11 -8.66
CA ALA A 83 0.78 -17.07 -9.48
C ALA A 83 1.71 -18.05 -10.22
N ARG A 84 2.92 -17.60 -10.59
CA ARG A 84 3.92 -18.45 -11.24
C ARG A 84 4.74 -19.32 -10.27
N ARG A 85 4.94 -18.88 -9.03
CA ARG A 85 5.84 -19.52 -8.05
C ARG A 85 5.12 -20.41 -7.05
N CYS A 86 3.84 -20.19 -6.83
CA CYS A 86 3.06 -20.98 -5.90
C CYS A 86 2.59 -22.30 -6.52
N THR A 87 2.40 -23.27 -5.65
CA THR A 87 1.80 -24.57 -5.93
C THR A 87 0.31 -24.55 -5.63
N GLU A 88 -0.44 -25.57 -6.07
CA GLU A 88 -1.86 -25.71 -5.75
C GLU A 88 -2.12 -25.74 -4.23
N GLU A 89 -1.21 -26.34 -3.46
CA GLU A 89 -1.31 -26.42 -1.99
C GLU A 89 -1.25 -25.05 -1.31
N ASP A 90 -0.62 -24.05 -1.93
CA ASP A 90 -0.57 -22.69 -1.39
C ASP A 90 -1.91 -21.96 -1.55
N ALA A 91 -2.79 -22.44 -2.44
CA ALA A 91 -4.10 -21.87 -2.75
C ALA A 91 -4.09 -20.34 -2.99
N ILE A 92 -3.00 -19.81 -3.58
CA ILE A 92 -2.73 -18.37 -3.64
C ILE A 92 -3.73 -17.60 -4.52
N GLU A 93 -4.24 -18.22 -5.58
CA GLU A 93 -5.09 -17.57 -6.57
C GLU A 93 -6.38 -17.04 -5.91
N GLY A 94 -7.02 -17.86 -5.08
CA GLY A 94 -8.21 -17.44 -4.34
C GLY A 94 -7.95 -16.34 -3.30
N ALA A 95 -6.71 -16.18 -2.82
CA ALA A 95 -6.34 -15.04 -1.98
C ALA A 95 -6.15 -13.77 -2.83
N ILE A 96 -5.45 -13.87 -3.96
CA ILE A 96 -5.24 -12.77 -4.92
C ILE A 96 -6.59 -12.24 -5.43
N ASP A 97 -7.54 -13.12 -5.78
CA ASP A 97 -8.85 -12.69 -6.29
C ASP A 97 -9.64 -11.88 -5.26
N ARG A 98 -9.60 -12.28 -3.98
CA ARG A 98 -10.25 -11.53 -2.90
C ARG A 98 -9.59 -10.18 -2.66
N ILE A 99 -8.26 -10.15 -2.67
CA ILE A 99 -7.47 -8.91 -2.55
C ILE A 99 -7.84 -7.95 -3.67
N ARG A 100 -7.82 -8.41 -4.93
CA ARG A 100 -8.19 -7.61 -6.10
C ARG A 100 -9.61 -7.06 -6.01
N ALA A 101 -10.58 -7.88 -5.58
CA ALA A 101 -11.95 -7.42 -5.43
C ALA A 101 -12.08 -6.24 -4.44
N ASP A 102 -11.35 -6.28 -3.31
CA ASP A 102 -11.33 -5.17 -2.37
C ASP A 102 -10.52 -3.96 -2.88
N GLN A 103 -9.41 -4.18 -3.60
CA GLN A 103 -8.66 -3.11 -4.26
C GLN A 103 -9.51 -2.40 -5.33
N ASP A 104 -10.24 -3.14 -6.16
CA ASP A 104 -11.11 -2.61 -7.21
C ASP A 104 -12.24 -1.74 -6.65
N GLU A 105 -12.88 -2.19 -5.56
CA GLU A 105 -13.91 -1.38 -4.90
C GLU A 105 -13.33 -0.11 -4.25
N ALA A 106 -12.13 -0.17 -3.67
CA ALA A 106 -11.44 1.02 -3.18
C ALA A 106 -11.14 1.99 -4.33
N MET A 107 -10.64 1.48 -5.46
CA MET A 107 -10.34 2.27 -6.65
C MET A 107 -11.59 2.89 -7.28
N ARG A 108 -12.73 2.18 -7.26
CA ARG A 108 -14.01 2.71 -7.72
C ARG A 108 -14.49 3.91 -6.90
N LEU A 109 -14.20 3.92 -5.60
CA LEU A 109 -14.56 5.02 -4.69
C LEU A 109 -13.57 6.19 -4.73
N LEU A 110 -12.35 5.93 -5.17
CA LEU A 110 -11.25 6.87 -5.06
C LEU A 110 -11.49 8.23 -5.75
N PRO A 111 -12.09 8.32 -6.95
CA PRO A 111 -12.43 9.61 -7.55
C PRO A 111 -13.39 10.45 -6.70
N GLU A 112 -14.39 9.81 -6.10
CA GLU A 112 -15.35 10.47 -5.21
C GLU A 112 -14.65 10.96 -3.94
N VAL A 113 -13.80 10.13 -3.32
CA VAL A 113 -12.98 10.51 -2.16
C VAL A 113 -12.13 11.76 -2.45
N ARG A 114 -11.43 11.79 -3.59
CA ARG A 114 -10.61 12.95 -4.00
C ARG A 114 -11.45 14.20 -4.16
N ALA A 115 -12.55 14.11 -4.92
CA ALA A 115 -13.41 15.25 -5.21
C ALA A 115 -14.06 15.84 -3.95
N MET A 116 -14.56 14.99 -3.05
CA MET A 116 -15.18 15.42 -1.80
C MET A 116 -14.18 16.14 -0.89
N LEU A 117 -12.99 15.56 -0.66
CA LEU A 117 -11.99 16.16 0.22
C LEU A 117 -11.43 17.47 -0.34
N ALA A 118 -11.18 17.53 -1.66
CA ALA A 118 -10.76 18.77 -2.32
C ALA A 118 -11.85 19.85 -2.21
N GLY A 119 -13.10 19.50 -2.51
CA GLY A 119 -14.22 20.43 -2.41
C GLY A 119 -14.46 20.96 -0.99
N CYS A 120 -14.26 20.14 0.05
CA CYS A 120 -14.33 20.59 1.44
C CYS A 120 -13.19 21.56 1.79
N LEU A 121 -11.98 21.32 1.29
CA LEU A 121 -10.84 22.23 1.47
C LEU A 121 -11.07 23.58 0.79
N ASP A 122 -11.65 23.58 -0.40
CA ASP A 122 -11.91 24.79 -1.19
C ASP A 122 -13.04 25.63 -0.59
N ARG A 123 -14.15 25.00 -0.20
CA ARG A 123 -15.30 25.70 0.39
C ARG A 123 -15.12 26.05 1.87
N GLY A 124 -14.19 25.37 2.56
CA GLY A 124 -14.07 25.47 4.02
C GLY A 124 -15.30 24.92 4.74
N ALA A 125 -15.90 23.85 4.21
CA ALA A 125 -17.14 23.27 4.71
C ALA A 125 -16.94 21.84 5.24
N ASP A 126 -17.85 21.41 6.12
CA ASP A 126 -17.84 20.07 6.69
C ASP A 126 -18.31 18.99 5.72
N LEU A 127 -17.87 17.76 5.98
CA LEU A 127 -18.35 16.56 5.30
C LEU A 127 -19.79 16.26 5.72
N SER A 128 -20.67 16.10 4.73
CA SER A 128 -22.03 15.59 4.93
C SER A 128 -22.03 14.12 5.37
N ALA A 129 -23.15 13.65 5.90
CA ALA A 129 -23.31 12.25 6.33
C ALA A 129 -23.04 11.25 5.19
N LYS A 130 -23.44 11.59 3.95
CA LYS A 130 -23.17 10.75 2.77
C LYS A 130 -21.67 10.65 2.50
N GLU A 131 -20.96 11.78 2.50
CA GLU A 131 -19.52 11.83 2.22
C GLU A 131 -18.71 11.08 3.31
N ARG A 132 -19.11 11.20 4.58
CA ARG A 132 -18.56 10.40 5.69
C ARG A 132 -18.75 8.90 5.49
N GLY A 133 -19.91 8.49 4.95
CA GLY A 133 -20.20 7.09 4.60
C GLY A 133 -19.30 6.57 3.48
N VAL A 134 -18.99 7.39 2.46
CA VAL A 134 -18.06 7.02 1.38
C VAL A 134 -16.64 6.85 1.91
N LEU A 135 -16.15 7.77 2.75
CA LEU A 135 -14.84 7.65 3.41
C LEU A 135 -14.72 6.35 4.22
N SER A 136 -15.76 6.04 5.02
CA SER A 136 -15.79 4.83 5.85
C SER A 136 -15.75 3.56 5.01
N ARG A 137 -16.47 3.53 3.88
CA ARG A 137 -16.45 2.40 2.94
C ARG A 137 -15.09 2.23 2.28
N PHE A 138 -14.50 3.32 1.78
CA PHE A 138 -13.18 3.29 1.16
C PHE A 138 -12.12 2.73 2.13
N ALA A 139 -12.04 3.27 3.36
CA ALA A 139 -11.10 2.76 4.37
C ALA A 139 -11.41 1.31 4.78
N GLY A 140 -12.68 0.89 4.74
CA GLY A 140 -13.09 -0.50 4.96
C GLY A 140 -12.54 -1.46 3.90
N HIS A 141 -12.61 -1.12 2.61
CA HIS A 141 -12.03 -1.91 1.53
C HIS A 141 -10.51 -2.00 1.66
N VAL A 142 -9.85 -0.87 1.91
CA VAL A 142 -8.38 -0.82 2.10
C VAL A 142 -7.94 -1.75 3.23
N ARG A 143 -8.56 -1.64 4.41
CA ARG A 143 -8.22 -2.52 5.54
C ARG A 143 -8.38 -4.01 5.24
N ARG A 144 -9.39 -4.40 4.47
CA ARG A 144 -9.64 -5.82 4.19
C ARG A 144 -8.56 -6.42 3.29
N HIS A 145 -8.18 -5.74 2.21
CA HIS A 145 -7.09 -6.26 1.36
C HIS A 145 -5.76 -6.24 2.12
N LEU A 146 -5.45 -5.19 2.89
CA LEU A 146 -4.24 -5.15 3.71
C LEU A 146 -4.15 -6.31 4.71
N VAL A 147 -5.27 -6.72 5.31
CA VAL A 147 -5.29 -7.90 6.21
C VAL A 147 -4.93 -9.17 5.45
N ALA A 148 -5.54 -9.39 4.29
CA ALA A 148 -5.27 -10.56 3.46
C ALA A 148 -3.82 -10.57 2.93
N GLU A 149 -3.33 -9.42 2.46
CA GLU A 149 -1.96 -9.27 1.97
C GLU A 149 -0.93 -9.57 3.07
N ASN A 150 -1.09 -8.98 4.26
CA ASN A 150 -0.15 -9.17 5.35
C ASN A 150 -0.23 -10.56 5.99
N ALA A 151 -1.42 -11.14 6.11
CA ALA A 151 -1.62 -12.41 6.80
C ALA A 151 -1.41 -13.65 5.91
N ILE A 152 -1.57 -13.50 4.59
CA ILE A 152 -1.55 -14.62 3.63
C ILE A 152 -0.49 -14.38 2.56
N LEU A 153 -0.62 -13.28 1.82
CA LEU A 153 0.16 -13.06 0.60
C LEU A 153 1.66 -12.88 0.89
N LEU A 154 2.03 -11.97 1.79
CA LEU A 154 3.43 -11.69 2.12
C LEU A 154 4.17 -12.89 2.76
N PRO A 155 3.57 -13.66 3.69
CA PRO A 155 4.18 -14.90 4.17
C PRO A 155 4.48 -15.90 3.04
N ILE A 156 3.54 -16.11 2.12
CA ILE A 156 3.72 -17.01 0.98
C ILE A 156 4.80 -16.45 0.04
N ALA A 157 4.79 -15.14 -0.23
CA ALA A 157 5.82 -14.49 -1.05
C ALA A 157 7.23 -14.71 -0.48
N ARG A 158 7.41 -14.57 0.83
CA ARG A 158 8.69 -14.85 1.49
C ARG A 158 9.12 -16.32 1.37
N ALA A 159 8.16 -17.25 1.35
CA ALA A 159 8.44 -18.68 1.22
C ALA A 159 8.73 -19.13 -0.23
N ARG A 160 8.09 -18.49 -1.22
CA ARG A 160 8.08 -18.97 -2.62
C ARG A 160 8.95 -18.15 -3.58
N LEU A 161 9.17 -16.86 -3.32
CA LEU A 161 9.94 -16.01 -4.23
C LEU A 161 11.45 -16.23 -4.07
N THR A 162 12.13 -16.44 -5.19
CA THR A 162 13.58 -16.61 -5.23
C THR A 162 14.29 -15.25 -5.17
N ARG A 163 15.59 -15.25 -4.88
CA ARG A 163 16.43 -14.04 -4.97
C ARG A 163 16.34 -13.36 -6.34
N ALA A 164 16.24 -14.15 -7.42
CA ALA A 164 16.10 -13.61 -8.77
C ALA A 164 14.76 -12.88 -8.96
N ASP A 165 13.65 -13.42 -8.44
CA ASP A 165 12.34 -12.77 -8.51
C ASP A 165 12.35 -11.45 -7.72
N LEU A 166 12.92 -11.46 -6.51
CA LEU A 166 13.00 -10.28 -5.65
C LEU A 166 13.86 -9.17 -6.29
N ARG A 167 14.95 -9.50 -6.98
CA ARG A 167 15.73 -8.50 -7.74
C ARG A 167 14.91 -7.86 -8.86
N ILE A 168 14.16 -8.66 -9.62
CA ILE A 168 13.31 -8.16 -10.71
C ILE A 168 12.20 -7.27 -10.16
N LEU A 169 11.52 -7.71 -9.09
CA LEU A 169 10.49 -6.93 -8.40
C LEU A 169 11.05 -5.59 -7.92
N SER A 170 12.18 -5.60 -7.19
CA SER A 170 12.87 -4.38 -6.75
C SER A 170 13.19 -3.44 -7.92
N LYS A 171 13.73 -3.98 -9.02
CA LYS A 171 14.06 -3.18 -10.21
C LYS A 171 12.84 -2.47 -10.78
N HIS A 172 11.72 -3.17 -10.93
CA HIS A 172 10.48 -2.59 -11.44
C HIS A 172 9.92 -1.52 -10.47
N MET A 173 9.87 -1.82 -9.17
CA MET A 173 9.43 -0.88 -8.14
C MET A 173 10.28 0.41 -8.12
N ARG A 174 11.60 0.29 -8.32
CA ARG A 174 12.53 1.43 -8.44
C ARG A 174 12.27 2.23 -9.70
N SER A 175 12.11 1.56 -10.84
CA SER A 175 11.80 2.20 -12.13
C SER A 175 10.51 3.02 -12.07
N ARG A 176 9.43 2.48 -11.47
CA ARG A 176 8.17 3.23 -11.27
C ARG A 176 8.33 4.48 -10.41
N ARG A 177 9.37 4.54 -9.59
CA ARG A 177 9.71 5.67 -8.71
C ARG A 177 10.84 6.54 -9.28
N GLY A 178 11.25 6.33 -10.54
CA GLY A 178 12.32 7.11 -11.20
C GLY A 178 13.72 6.90 -10.61
N LEU A 179 13.93 5.78 -9.90
CA LEU A 179 15.21 5.46 -9.26
C LEU A 179 16.05 4.55 -10.18
N PRO A 180 17.38 4.72 -10.20
CA PRO A 180 18.26 3.82 -10.97
C PRO A 180 18.21 2.41 -10.40
N ASP A 181 18.53 1.40 -11.21
CA ASP A 181 18.71 0.02 -10.73
C ASP A 181 19.83 -0.05 -9.68
N PHE A 182 19.84 -1.10 -8.86
CA PHE A 182 21.02 -1.38 -8.06
C PHE A 182 22.17 -1.80 -9.00
N PRO A 183 23.42 -1.43 -8.70
CA PRO A 183 24.56 -1.93 -9.46
C PRO A 183 24.53 -3.46 -9.42
N GLU A 184 24.71 -4.11 -10.57
CA GLU A 184 24.85 -5.57 -10.62
C GLU A 184 26.02 -5.97 -9.73
N THR A 185 25.75 -6.63 -8.61
CA THR A 185 26.78 -7.38 -7.93
C THR A 185 27.00 -8.62 -8.78
N THR A 186 28.15 -8.68 -9.46
CA THR A 186 28.69 -9.94 -10.00
C THR A 186 28.99 -10.84 -8.81
N ASP A 187 27.97 -11.49 -8.28
CA ASP A 187 28.15 -12.65 -7.44
C ASP A 187 28.52 -13.79 -8.39
N ALA A 188 29.83 -13.92 -8.59
CA ALA A 188 30.44 -15.17 -9.01
C ALA A 188 30.25 -16.19 -7.89
N GLU A 189 29.63 -17.32 -8.26
CA GLU A 189 29.47 -18.60 -7.52
C GLU A 189 28.53 -18.64 -6.30
#